data_AF-A0A844B151-F1
#
_entry.id   AF-A0A844B151-F1
#
_cell.length_a   1.000
_cell.length_b   1.000
_cell.length_c   1.000
_cell.angle_alpha   90.00
_cell.angle_beta   90.00
_cell.angle_gamma   90.00
#
_symmetry.space_group_name_H-M   'P 1'
#
loop_
_entity.id
_entity.type
_entity.pdbx_description
1 polymer ?
#
loop_
_entity_poly.entity_id
_entity_poly.type
_entity_poly.pdbx_seq_one_letter_code
_entity_poly.pdbx_strand_id
1 'polypeptide(L)' 'MKKIALAAAVSVAATAGFAGNMAPPVMEPEVIVQDTSSSAGGIIVPILALILLAAVIAD' A
#
# COMPACT_ATOMS: atom_id res chain seq x y z
N MET A 1 -10.07 -24.54 -11.26
CA MET A 1 -9.53 -23.69 -12.34
C MET A 1 -10.06 -22.26 -12.34
N LYS A 2 -11.34 -22.00 -12.04
CA LYS A 2 -11.90 -20.63 -11.98
C LYS A 2 -11.34 -19.76 -10.83
N LYS A 3 -10.95 -20.39 -9.71
CA LYS A 3 -10.37 -19.71 -8.54
C LYS A 3 -8.95 -19.15 -8.79
N ILE A 4 -8.14 -19.85 -9.58
CA ILE A 4 -6.79 -19.40 -9.96
C ILE A 4 -6.86 -18.23 -10.94
N ALA A 5 -7.82 -18.26 -11.87
CA ALA A 5 -8.05 -17.15 -12.78
C ALA A 5 -8.46 -15.86 -12.02
N LEU A 6 -9.31 -16.00 -10.99
CA LEU A 6 -9.71 -14.86 -10.15
C LEU A 6 -8.53 -14.34 -9.32
N ALA A 7 -7.75 -15.23 -8.71
CA ALA A 7 -6.56 -14.86 -7.94
C ALA A 7 -5.56 -14.11 -8.83
N ALA A 8 -5.26 -14.63 -10.02
CA ALA A 8 -4.37 -13.98 -10.98
C ALA A 8 -4.87 -12.60 -11.41
N ALA A 9 -6.18 -12.46 -11.65
CA ALA A 9 -6.78 -11.17 -12.00
C ALA A 9 -6.63 -10.13 -10.88
N VAL A 10 -6.84 -10.53 -9.62
CA VAL A 10 -6.67 -9.64 -8.46
C VAL A 10 -5.19 -9.30 -8.23
N SER A 11 -4.28 -10.27 -8.41
CA SER A 11 -2.83 -10.03 -8.28
C SER A 11 -2.30 -9.03 -9.30
N VAL A 12 -2.77 -9.08 -10.55
CA VAL A 12 -2.38 -8.11 -11.58
C VAL A 12 -3.03 -6.75 -11.32
N ALA A 13 -4.28 -6.70 -10.84
CA ALA A 13 -4.94 -5.43 -10.52
C ALA A 13 -4.27 -4.69 -9.34
N ALA A 14 -3.62 -5.41 -8.42
CA ALA A 14 -2.97 -4.84 -7.25
C ALA A 14 -1.66 -4.08 -7.56
N THR A 15 -1.15 -4.08 -8.80
CA THR A 15 0.10 -3.37 -9.14
C THR A 15 -0.03 -1.85 -9.24
N ALA A 16 -1.21 -1.27 -8.94
CA ALA A 16 -1.48 0.17 -9.05
C ALA A 16 -0.93 1.03 -7.89
N GLY A 17 -0.14 0.46 -6.97
CA GLY A 17 0.53 1.17 -5.88
C GLY A 17 1.93 1.70 -6.23
N PHE A 18 2.16 2.22 -7.44
CA PHE A 18 3.46 2.79 -7.80
C PHE A 18 3.49 4.28 -7.47
N ALA A 19 4.27 4.67 -6.46
CA ALA A 19 4.64 6.05 -6.21
C ALA A 19 5.52 6.53 -7.38
N GLY A 20 4.89 7.12 -8.38
CA GLY A 20 5.56 7.68 -9.55
C GLY A 20 6.69 8.63 -9.15
N ASN A 21 7.72 8.72 -9.98
CA ASN A 21 8.87 9.58 -9.75
C ASN A 21 8.38 11.04 -9.68
N MET A 22 8.50 11.66 -8.52
CA MET A 22 8.08 13.05 -8.33
C MET A 22 8.84 13.91 -9.33
N ALA A 23 8.12 14.71 -10.12
CA ALA A 23 8.76 15.74 -10.93
C ALA A 23 9.66 16.58 -10.02
N PRO A 24 10.86 16.99 -10.46
CA PRO A 24 11.76 17.77 -9.62
C PRO A 24 11.01 19.02 -9.15
N PRO A 25 10.83 19.21 -7.83
CA PRO A 25 10.07 20.34 -7.32
C PRO A 25 10.85 21.61 -7.60
N VAL A 26 10.24 22.56 -8.30
CA VAL A 26 10.71 23.95 -8.32
C VAL A 26 10.47 24.49 -6.92
N MET A 27 11.53 24.53 -6.09
CA MET A 27 11.47 24.98 -4.71
C MET A 27 11.45 26.52 -4.66
N GLU A 28 10.28 27.09 -4.39
CA GLU A 28 10.18 28.38 -3.72
C GLU A 28 10.40 28.13 -2.21
N PRO A 29 11.18 28.97 -1.49
CA PRO A 29 11.62 28.67 -0.13
C PRO A 29 10.48 28.83 0.88
N GLU A 30 9.65 27.80 1.00
CA GLU A 30 8.62 27.72 2.04
C GLU A 30 9.14 26.91 3.23
N VAL A 31 9.59 27.64 4.25
CA VAL A 31 10.02 27.11 5.55
C VAL A 31 8.78 26.72 6.34
N ILE A 32 8.41 25.44 6.24
CA ILE A 32 7.86 24.52 7.25
C ILE A 32 7.26 23.40 6.40
N VAL A 33 8.06 22.36 6.20
CA VAL A 33 7.62 21.10 5.61
C VAL A 33 6.49 20.61 6.50
N GLN A 34 5.28 20.48 5.95
CA GLN A 34 4.26 19.70 6.62
C GLN A 34 4.84 18.29 6.76
N ASP A 35 5.11 17.88 7.99
CA ASP A 35 5.43 16.49 8.31
C ASP A 35 4.22 15.66 7.89
N THR A 36 4.23 15.19 6.65
CA THR A 36 3.27 14.21 6.18
C THR A 36 3.64 12.89 6.84
N SER A 37 3.19 12.74 8.07
CA SER A 37 3.21 11.45 8.76
C SER A 37 2.28 10.53 7.98
N SER A 38 2.87 9.61 7.21
CA SER A 38 2.13 8.49 6.65
C SER A 38 1.36 7.84 7.80
N SER A 39 0.05 7.72 7.65
CA SER A 39 -0.83 7.27 8.71
C SER A 39 -0.39 5.88 9.20
N ALA A 40 0.29 5.87 10.35
CA ALA A 40 0.67 4.74 11.19
C ALA A 40 1.97 3.96 10.87
N GLY A 41 3.12 4.63 10.86
CA GLY A 41 4.44 4.01 11.16
C GLY A 41 4.83 2.74 10.39
N GLY A 42 4.18 2.48 9.24
CA GLY A 42 4.33 1.25 8.46
C GLY A 42 3.85 -0.06 9.13
N ILE A 43 3.31 -0.03 10.35
CA ILE A 43 3.04 -1.26 11.14
C ILE A 43 1.57 -1.72 11.06
N ILE A 44 0.61 -0.79 10.94
CA ILE A 44 -0.81 -1.18 10.92
C ILE A 44 -1.14 -2.05 9.71
N VAL A 45 -0.60 -1.70 8.54
CA VAL A 45 -0.83 -2.47 7.30
C VAL A 45 -0.35 -3.94 7.42
N PRO A 46 0.89 -4.26 7.86
CA PRO A 46 1.31 -5.64 8.02
C PRO A 46 0.56 -6.39 9.13
N ILE A 47 0.19 -5.74 10.24
CA ILE A 47 -0.61 -6.40 11.29
C ILE A 47 -1.99 -6.81 10.76
N LEU A 48 -2.67 -5.92 10.04
CA LEU A 48 -3.97 -6.22 9.44
C LEU A 48 -3.87 -7.37 8.43
N ALA A 49 -2.80 -7.39 7.63
CA ALA A 49 -2.55 -8.50 6.70
C ALA A 49 -2.37 -9.84 7.43
N LEU A 50 -1.65 -9.86 8.56
CA LEU A 50 -1.48 -11.07 9.39
C LEU A 50 -2.79 -11.53 10.03
N ILE A 51 -3.62 -10.61 10.53
CA ILE A 51 -4.93 -10.93 11.11
C ILE A 51 -5.84 -11.55 10.06
N LEU A 52 -5.90 -10.97 8.86
CA LEU A 52 -6.72 -11.51 7.76
C LEU A 52 -6.23 -12.89 7.34
N LEU A 53 -4.92 -13.11 7.29
CA LEU A 53 -4.36 -14.43 6.99
C LEU A 53 -4.72 -15.46 8.07
N ALA A 54 -4.59 -15.12 9.35
CA ALA A 54 -4.98 -15.98 10.46
C ALA A 54 -6.48 -16.32 10.44
N ALA A 55 -7.33 -15.34 10.14
CA ALA A 55 -8.78 -15.54 10.03
C ALA A 55 -9.16 -16.50 8.90
N VAL A 56 -8.41 -16.52 7.79
CA VAL A 56 -8.63 -17.47 6.68
C VAL A 56 -8.19 -18.90 7.03
N ILE A 57 -7.18 -19.06 7.90
CA ILE A 57 -6.64 -20.38 8.29
C ILE A 57 -7.38 -20.98 9.49
N ALA A 58 -8.03 -20.14 10.32
CA ALA A 58 -8.73 -20.56 11.54
C ALA A 58 -10.18 -21.05 11.31
N ASP A 59 -10.55 -21.35 10.07
CA ASP A 59 -11.83 -21.99 9.66
C ASP A 59 -11.64 -23.49 9.42
#